data_AF-A0A5K1BTZ6-F1
#
_entry.id   AF-A0A5K1BTZ6-F1
#
_cell.length_a   1.000
_cell.length_b   1.000
_cell.length_c   1.000
_cell.angle_alpha   90.00
_cell.angle_beta   90.00
_cell.angle_gamma   90.00
#
_symmetry.space_group_name_H-M   'P 1'
#
loop_
_entity.id
_entity.type
_entity.pdbx_description
1 polymer ?
#
loop_
_entity_poly.entity_id
_entity_poly.type
_entity_poly.pdbx_seq_one_letter_code
_entity_poly.pdbx_strand_id
1 'polypeptide(L)' 'YAGYSTCFRKEAGSHGRDTLGIFRVHQFEKVEQFCVTGPNGNDSWDMHEEMIKNSEEFYKE' A
#
# COMPACT_ATOMS: atom_id res chain seq x y z
N TYR A 1 -4.97 -11.07 4.18
CA TYR A 1 -3.60 -11.53 3.87
C TYR A 1 -2.61 -10.40 4.10
N ALA A 2 -1.39 -10.72 4.51
CA ALA A 2 -0.27 -9.78 4.58
C ALA A 2 0.77 -10.18 3.51
N GLY A 3 0.73 -9.50 2.36
CA GLY A 3 1.62 -9.80 1.23
C GLY A 3 2.96 -9.09 1.40
N TYR A 4 4.07 -9.82 1.27
CA TYR A 4 5.42 -9.25 1.27
C TYR A 4 6.09 -9.55 -0.07
N SER A 5 6.57 -8.51 -0.76
CA SER A 5 7.24 -8.68 -2.05
C SER A 5 8.06 -7.46 -2.48
N THR A 6 9.06 -7.71 -3.33
CA THR A 6 9.74 -6.68 -4.10
C THR A 6 8.82 -6.12 -5.18
N CYS A 7 8.64 -4.80 -5.18
CA CYS A 7 7.83 -4.05 -6.13
C CYS A 7 8.71 -3.35 -7.17
N PHE A 8 8.36 -3.48 -8.45
CA PHE A 8 9.06 -2.83 -9.55
C PHE A 8 8.18 -1.78 -10.24
N ARG A 9 8.65 -0.54 -10.34
CA ARG A 9 7.92 0.56 -11.01
C ARG A 9 8.77 1.24 -12.08
N LYS A 10 8.20 1.42 -13.27
CA LYS A 10 8.89 2.09 -14.39
C LYS A 10 9.10 3.60 -14.16
N GLU A 11 8.26 4.22 -13.33
CA GLU A 11 8.28 5.68 -13.06
C GLU A 11 8.31 6.52 -14.37
N ALA A 12 7.65 6.01 -15.41
CA ALA A 12 7.55 6.71 -16.70
C ALA A 12 6.66 7.96 -16.51
N GLY A 13 7.19 9.13 -16.89
CA GLY A 13 6.50 10.42 -16.74
C GLY A 13 6.88 11.23 -15.49
N SER A 14 7.71 10.71 -14.59
CA SER A 14 8.22 11.45 -13.42
C SER A 14 9.64 12.01 -13.62
N HIS A 15 10.01 12.32 -14.87
CA HIS A 15 11.34 12.84 -15.19
C HIS A 15 11.61 14.14 -14.41
N GLY A 16 12.70 14.18 -13.65
CA GLY A 16 13.09 15.34 -12.83
C GLY A 16 12.36 15.48 -11.49
N ARG A 17 11.45 14.55 -11.13
CA ARG A 17 10.74 14.57 -9.85
C ARG A 17 11.34 13.55 -8.88
N ASP A 18 11.63 13.98 -7.64
CA ASP A 18 12.14 13.15 -6.54
C ASP A 18 13.39 12.32 -6.92
N THR A 19 14.33 12.93 -7.65
CA THR A 19 15.49 12.23 -8.23
C THR A 19 16.62 11.97 -7.25
N LEU A 20 16.53 12.48 -6.02
CA LEU A 20 17.58 12.37 -5.01
C LEU A 20 17.17 11.41 -3.90
N GLY A 21 18.07 10.51 -3.53
CA GLY A 21 17.86 9.52 -2.48
C GLY A 21 16.99 8.34 -2.94
N ILE A 22 16.29 7.73 -1.97
CA ILE A 22 15.53 6.48 -2.18
C ILE A 22 14.01 6.68 -2.08
N PHE A 23 13.54 7.94 -2.04
CA PHE A 23 12.12 8.25 -1.90
C PHE A 23 11.28 7.77 -3.11
N ARG A 24 11.86 7.84 -4.31
CA ARG A 24 11.27 7.31 -5.55
C ARG A 24 12.30 6.47 -6.29
N VAL A 25 12.08 5.16 -6.32
CA VAL A 25 13.02 4.18 -6.92
C VAL A 25 12.28 3.14 -7.73
N HIS A 26 12.99 2.51 -8.66
CA HIS A 26 12.43 1.47 -9.51
C HIS A 26 12.17 0.14 -8.78
N GLN A 27 12.80 -0.07 -7.62
CA GLN A 27 12.70 -1.29 -6.83
C GLN A 27 12.59 -0.94 -5.35
N PHE A 28 11.59 -1.47 -4.66
CA PHE A 28 11.39 -1.31 -3.22
C PHE A 28 10.64 -2.50 -2.63
N GLU A 29 10.81 -2.76 -1.34
CA GLU A 29 10.04 -3.78 -0.62
C GLU A 29 8.72 -3.21 -0.13
N LYS A 30 7.65 -4.02 -0.17
CA LYS A 30 6.31 -3.60 0.29
C LYS A 30 5.63 -4.70 1.09
N VAL A 31 5.01 -4.32 2.20
CA VAL A 31 3.99 -5.11 2.91
C VAL A 31 2.61 -4.56 2.54
N GLU A 32 1.69 -5.42 2.10
CA GLU A 32 0.37 -5.04 1.62
C GLU A 32 -0.75 -5.77 2.38
N GLN A 33 -1.76 -5.01 2.81
CA GLN A 33 -3.02 -5.57 3.28
C GLN A 33 -3.90 -5.96 2.07
N PHE A 34 -4.33 -7.22 2.01
CA PHE A 34 -5.25 -7.70 0.98
C PHE A 34 -6.38 -8.52 1.59
N CYS A 35 -7.62 -8.07 1.40
CA CYS A 35 -8.82 -8.67 1.98
C CYS A 35 -9.86 -8.96 0.89
N VAL A 36 -10.43 -10.17 0.94
CA VAL A 36 -11.58 -10.55 0.11
C VAL A 36 -12.77 -10.66 1.05
N THR A 37 -13.81 -9.86 0.80
CA THR A 37 -15.01 -9.80 1.63
C THR A 37 -16.22 -10.35 0.90
N GLY A 38 -17.30 -10.60 1.64
CA GLY A 38 -18.59 -10.88 1.03
C GLY A 38 -19.07 -9.68 0.18
N PRO A 39 -19.85 -9.92 -0.88
CA PRO A 39 -20.39 -8.84 -1.73
C PRO A 39 -21.68 -8.22 -1.17
N ASN A 40 -22.27 -8.82 -0.14
CA ASN A 40 -23.57 -8.43 0.41
C ASN A 40 -23.39 -7.62 1.69
N GLY A 41 -24.36 -6.78 2.02
CA GLY A 41 -24.30 -5.97 3.24
C GLY A 41 -23.19 -4.91 3.19
N ASN A 42 -22.56 -4.68 4.34
CA ASN A 42 -21.52 -3.65 4.51
C ASN A 42 -20.11 -4.21 4.71
N ASP A 43 -19.92 -5.52 4.57
CA ASP A 43 -18.65 -6.20 4.89
C ASP A 43 -17.42 -5.55 4.23
N SER A 44 -17.53 -5.09 2.98
CA SER A 44 -16.44 -4.41 2.28
C SER A 44 -16.13 -3.01 2.82
N TRP A 45 -17.15 -2.29 3.30
CA TRP A 45 -17.00 -0.96 3.88
C TRP A 45 -16.38 -1.04 5.26
N ASP A 46 -16.85 -1.96 6.09
CA ASP A 46 -16.29 -2.17 7.43
C ASP A 46 -14.82 -2.60 7.34
N MET A 47 -14.48 -3.49 6.39
CA MET A 47 -13.10 -3.90 6.13
C MET A 47 -12.22 -2.75 5.61
N HIS A 48 -12.76 -1.85 4.79
CA HIS A 48 -12.01 -0.68 4.31
C HIS A 48 -11.61 0.23 5.48
N GLU A 49 -12.53 0.49 6.41
CA GLU A 49 -12.25 1.28 7.61
C GLU A 49 -11.22 0.58 8.51
N GLU A 50 -11.30 -0.74 8.66
CA GLU A 50 -10.31 -1.53 9.40
C GLU A 50 -8.91 -1.43 8.77
N MET A 51 -8.80 -1.57 7.44
CA MET A 51 -7.51 -1.49 6.74
C MET A 51 -6.83 -0.12 6.91
N ILE A 52 -7.60 0.97 6.89
CA ILE A 52 -7.10 2.33 7.16
C ILE A 52 -6.62 2.42 8.60
N LYS A 53 -7.45 1.99 9.56
CA LYS A 53 -7.12 2.03 10.99
C LYS A 53 -5.82 1.28 11.30
N ASN A 54 -5.64 0.08 10.75
CA ASN A 54 -4.40 -0.70 10.89
C ASN A 54 -3.17 0.08 10.42
N SER A 55 -3.29 0.80 9.30
CA SER A 55 -2.20 1.62 8.76
C SER A 55 -1.93 2.83 9.65
N GLU A 56 -2.97 3.49 10.17
CA GLU A 56 -2.79 4.60 11.10
C GLU A 56 -2.11 4.17 12.40
N GLU A 57 -2.52 3.04 12.98
CA GLU A 57 -1.92 2.50 14.20
C GLU A 57 -0.44 2.17 13.97
N PHE A 58 -0.10 1.54 12.83
CA PHE A 58 1.28 1.22 12.48
C PHE A 58 2.21 2.44 12.42
N TYR A 59 1.73 3.61 12.01
CA TYR A 59 2.53 4.84 11.93
C TYR A 59 2.53 5.68 13.23
N LYS A 60 1.64 5.40 14.17
CA LYS A 60 1.55 6.13 15.46
C LYS A 60 2.50 5.57 16.51
N GLU A 61 2.91 4.30 16.38
CA GLU A 61 3.99 3.68 17.17
C GLU A 61 5.38 4.02 16.60
#